data_AF-A0A973DX76-F1
#
_entry.id   AF-A0A973DX76-F1
#
_cell.length_a   1.000
_cell.length_b   1.000
_cell.length_c   1.000
_cell.angle_alpha   90.00
_cell.angle_beta   90.00
_cell.angle_gamma   90.00
#
_symmetry.space_group_name_H-M   'P 1'
#
loop_
_entity.id
_entity.type
_entity.pdbx_description
1 polymer ?
#
loop_
_entity_poly.entity_id
_entity_poly.type
_entity_poly.pdbx_seq_one_letter_code
_entity_poly.pdbx_strand_id
1 'polypeptide(L)'
;MSDALKPLIDAAANGPLTRDQAEAAFAILFDGEATPSQVGGLLMALRTRGETVDEYAAAASVMRAKCNAVRAPEGAMDIVGTGGDGKGTLNISTATAFVVAGAGVVVAKHGNRNLSSKSGAADALTQLGINVMVGPDVVEKALNGAGIGFMMAPMHHPATAHVMPARAELGTRTIFNILGPLTNPAGVKRQLTGAFSRDLIRPMAETLGQLGSDKAWLVHGFDGTDELTITGVSWVAALGNGAVEDTEVHPEDAGLPVHPFEDIVGGTPEENAVAFRALLDGAPSAYRDAVLLNSAAALVVADKASTLPEGVEIARDSIDSGRAKACIEKVAAITTAG
;
A
#
# COMPACT_ATOMS: atom_id res chain seq x y z
N MET A 1 -17.85 23.39 14.22
CA MET A 1 -18.60 22.35 14.97
C MET A 1 -19.79 22.00 14.11
N SER A 2 -19.83 20.77 13.61
CA SER A 2 -20.89 20.33 12.71
C SER A 2 -22.08 19.78 13.52
N ASP A 3 -23.25 20.38 13.39
CA ASP A 3 -24.48 19.83 13.99
C ASP A 3 -24.91 18.53 13.30
N ALA A 4 -24.59 18.38 12.01
CA ALA A 4 -24.90 17.17 11.23
C ALA A 4 -24.11 15.94 11.68
N LEU A 5 -22.91 16.12 12.25
CA LEU A 5 -22.07 15.01 12.72
C LEU A 5 -22.51 14.44 14.08
N LYS A 6 -23.19 15.23 14.91
CA LYS A 6 -23.63 14.81 16.25
C LYS A 6 -24.48 13.53 16.23
N PRO A 7 -25.56 13.40 15.42
CA PRO A 7 -26.33 12.16 15.38
C PRO A 7 -25.54 10.98 14.79
N LEU A 8 -24.54 11.22 13.95
CA LEU A 8 -23.71 10.16 13.37
C LEU A 8 -22.70 9.61 14.38
N ILE A 9 -22.14 10.46 15.27
CA ILE A 9 -21.32 10.02 16.40
C ILE A 9 -22.16 9.18 17.36
N ASP A 10 -23.38 9.63 17.70
CA ASP A 10 -24.29 8.88 18.57
C ASP A 10 -24.69 7.53 17.94
N ALA A 11 -25.02 7.52 16.65
CA ALA A 11 -25.32 6.28 15.93
C ALA A 11 -24.13 5.30 15.94
N ALA A 12 -22.91 5.77 15.68
CA ALA A 12 -21.70 4.94 15.69
C ALA A 12 -21.41 4.32 17.06
N ALA A 13 -21.77 5.03 18.15
CA ALA A 13 -21.63 4.52 19.51
C ALA A 13 -22.66 3.44 19.86
N ASN A 14 -23.82 3.44 19.20
CA ASN A 14 -24.93 2.51 19.45
C ASN A 14 -25.00 1.34 18.43
N GLY A 15 -24.19 1.36 17.36
CA GLY A 15 -24.11 0.28 16.38
C GLY A 15 -23.30 0.62 15.12
N PRO A 16 -23.16 -0.32 14.17
CA PRO A 16 -22.62 -0.05 12.84
C PRO A 16 -23.36 1.07 12.13
N LEU A 17 -22.62 2.00 11.53
CA LEU A 17 -23.23 2.96 10.61
C LEU A 17 -23.64 2.24 9.32
N THR A 18 -24.79 2.62 8.79
CA THR A 18 -25.11 2.30 7.39
C THR A 18 -24.10 2.97 6.46
N ARG A 19 -23.96 2.47 5.24
CA ARG A 19 -23.08 3.07 4.23
C ARG A 19 -23.35 4.56 4.03
N ASP A 20 -24.60 4.96 3.87
CA ASP A 20 -24.99 6.38 3.68
C ASP A 20 -24.60 7.25 4.88
N GLN A 21 -24.78 6.74 6.10
CA GLN A 21 -24.38 7.45 7.33
C GLN A 21 -22.86 7.59 7.42
N ALA A 22 -22.12 6.53 7.09
CA ALA A 22 -20.66 6.55 7.07
C ALA A 22 -20.14 7.51 6.00
N GLU A 23 -20.69 7.48 4.78
CA GLU A 23 -20.32 8.40 3.70
C GLU A 23 -20.58 9.86 4.10
N ALA A 24 -21.74 10.14 4.70
CA ALA A 24 -22.04 11.47 5.23
C ALA A 24 -21.06 11.90 6.34
N ALA A 25 -20.73 11.00 7.28
CA ALA A 25 -19.79 11.29 8.36
C ALA A 25 -18.39 11.61 7.82
N PHE A 26 -17.87 10.78 6.91
CA PHE A 26 -16.56 10.99 6.31
C PHE A 26 -16.52 12.22 5.38
N ALA A 27 -17.62 12.55 4.69
CA ALA A 27 -17.72 13.78 3.91
C ALA A 27 -17.51 15.02 4.81
N ILE A 28 -18.24 15.10 5.93
CA ILE A 28 -18.10 16.20 6.92
C ILE A 28 -16.66 16.30 7.45
N LEU A 29 -16.02 15.16 7.73
CA LEU A 29 -14.63 15.10 8.17
C LEU A 29 -13.67 15.67 7.11
N PHE A 30 -13.82 15.23 5.87
CA PHE A 30 -12.96 15.62 4.75
C PHE A 30 -13.27 17.01 4.17
N ASP A 31 -14.43 17.59 4.48
CA ASP A 31 -14.79 18.98 4.19
C ASP A 31 -14.35 19.96 5.30
N GLY A 32 -13.78 19.46 6.39
CA GLY A 32 -13.23 20.29 7.46
C GLY A 32 -14.28 20.95 8.36
N GLU A 33 -15.51 20.42 8.37
CA GLU A 33 -16.63 20.99 9.12
C GLU A 33 -16.67 20.52 10.60
N ALA A 34 -15.99 19.41 10.90
CA ALA A 34 -15.90 18.81 12.23
C ALA A 34 -14.83 19.47 13.12
N THR A 35 -15.10 19.60 14.42
CA THR A 35 -14.03 19.97 15.38
C THR A 35 -13.13 18.76 15.69
N PRO A 36 -11.90 18.97 16.20
CA PRO A 36 -11.04 17.87 16.63
C PRO A 36 -11.73 16.89 17.60
N SER A 37 -12.53 17.39 18.55
CA SER A 37 -13.30 16.55 19.47
C SER A 37 -14.35 15.68 18.76
N GLN A 38 -15.01 16.20 17.72
CA GLN A 38 -15.98 15.42 16.95
C GLN A 38 -15.29 14.35 16.09
N VAL A 39 -14.16 14.69 15.46
CA VAL A 39 -13.33 13.73 14.74
C VAL A 39 -12.87 12.62 15.69
N GLY A 40 -12.27 12.99 16.84
CA GLY A 40 -11.82 12.02 17.84
C GLY A 40 -12.95 11.13 18.37
N GLY A 41 -14.11 11.72 18.66
CA GLY A 41 -15.30 11.00 19.13
C GLY A 41 -15.79 9.95 18.13
N LEU A 42 -15.90 10.31 16.85
CA LEU A 42 -16.29 9.36 15.79
C LEU A 42 -15.27 8.24 15.65
N LEU A 43 -13.97 8.60 15.52
CA LEU A 43 -12.92 7.61 15.28
C LEU A 43 -12.79 6.61 16.42
N MET A 44 -12.94 7.05 17.66
CA MET A 44 -12.88 6.14 18.81
C MET A 44 -14.16 5.31 18.95
N ALA A 45 -15.34 5.84 18.62
CA ALA A 45 -16.58 5.05 18.59
C ALA A 45 -16.46 3.88 17.60
N LEU A 46 -16.00 4.16 16.37
CA LEU A 46 -15.75 3.15 15.34
C LEU A 46 -14.71 2.12 15.82
N ARG A 47 -13.56 2.59 16.34
CA ARG A 47 -12.45 1.73 16.74
C ARG A 47 -12.79 0.81 17.91
N THR A 48 -13.48 1.30 18.93
CA THR A 48 -13.83 0.52 20.12
C THR A 48 -14.91 -0.52 19.82
N ARG A 49 -15.84 -0.21 18.93
CA ARG A 49 -16.88 -1.13 18.47
C ARG A 49 -16.35 -2.19 17.51
N GLY A 50 -15.36 -1.82 16.70
CA GLY A 50 -14.95 -2.56 15.51
C GLY A 50 -15.61 -1.95 14.28
N GLU A 51 -14.78 -1.59 13.31
CA GLU A 51 -15.23 -1.04 12.04
C GLU A 51 -15.72 -2.17 11.10
N THR A 52 -16.75 -1.86 10.32
CA THR A 52 -17.33 -2.80 9.35
C THR A 52 -16.79 -2.55 7.94
N VAL A 53 -16.95 -3.54 7.05
CA VAL A 53 -16.57 -3.42 5.63
C VAL A 53 -17.30 -2.24 4.96
N ASP A 54 -18.58 -2.02 5.27
CA ASP A 54 -19.34 -0.91 4.70
C ASP A 54 -18.80 0.45 5.14
N GLU A 55 -18.34 0.57 6.39
CA GLU A 55 -17.70 1.80 6.88
C GLU A 55 -16.30 2.01 6.29
N TYR A 56 -15.53 0.94 6.08
CA TYR A 56 -14.26 0.99 5.33
C TYR A 56 -14.49 1.46 3.89
N ALA A 57 -15.46 0.86 3.20
CA ALA A 57 -15.81 1.21 1.83
C ALA A 57 -16.32 2.66 1.73
N ALA A 58 -17.18 3.11 2.65
CA ALA A 58 -17.65 4.48 2.72
C ALA A 58 -16.48 5.47 2.91
N ALA A 59 -15.62 5.24 3.89
CA ALA A 59 -14.48 6.11 4.18
C ALA A 59 -13.52 6.21 3.00
N ALA A 60 -13.17 5.06 2.40
CA ALA A 60 -12.29 5.01 1.23
C ALA A 60 -12.93 5.66 0.00
N SER A 61 -14.23 5.44 -0.23
CA SER A 61 -14.98 6.05 -1.35
C SER A 61 -14.93 7.57 -1.29
N VAL A 62 -15.25 8.16 -0.13
CA VAL A 62 -15.20 9.62 0.05
C VAL A 62 -13.78 10.15 -0.09
N MET A 63 -12.78 9.44 0.44
CA MET A 63 -11.38 9.84 0.34
C MET A 63 -10.84 9.77 -1.10
N ARG A 64 -11.26 8.77 -1.89
CA ARG A 64 -10.98 8.67 -3.34
C ARG A 64 -11.64 9.82 -4.11
N ALA A 65 -12.90 10.15 -3.80
CA ALA A 65 -13.64 11.22 -4.47
C ALA A 65 -13.03 12.62 -4.26
N LYS A 66 -12.29 12.82 -3.16
CA LYS A 66 -11.64 14.09 -2.81
C LYS A 66 -10.12 14.09 -3.05
N CYS A 67 -9.58 13.08 -3.75
CA CYS A 67 -8.15 13.03 -4.05
C CYS A 67 -7.78 13.85 -5.30
N ASN A 68 -6.52 14.26 -5.39
CA ASN A 68 -5.93 14.72 -6.64
C ASN A 68 -5.63 13.49 -7.51
N ALA A 69 -6.59 13.11 -8.33
CA ALA A 69 -6.55 11.88 -9.11
C ALA A 69 -5.41 11.85 -10.13
N VAL A 70 -4.95 10.64 -10.45
CA VAL A 70 -3.93 10.35 -11.46
C VAL A 70 -4.52 9.41 -12.50
N ARG A 71 -4.23 9.61 -13.78
CA ARG A 71 -4.60 8.66 -14.82
C ARG A 71 -3.50 7.63 -15.03
N ALA A 72 -3.80 6.37 -14.72
CA ALA A 72 -2.91 5.25 -15.01
C ALA A 72 -3.33 4.49 -16.28
N PRO A 73 -2.37 3.88 -17.00
CA PRO A 73 -2.66 2.91 -18.06
C PRO A 73 -3.53 1.75 -17.57
N GLU A 74 -4.30 1.16 -18.48
CA GLU A 74 -5.10 -0.04 -18.18
C GLU A 74 -4.19 -1.19 -17.72
N GLY A 75 -4.66 -1.94 -16.72
CA GLY A 75 -3.92 -3.04 -16.13
C GLY A 75 -2.83 -2.62 -15.14
N ALA A 76 -2.66 -1.32 -14.87
CA ALA A 76 -1.81 -0.85 -13.79
C ALA A 76 -2.24 -1.41 -12.43
N MET A 77 -1.27 -1.59 -11.53
CA MET A 77 -1.50 -2.12 -10.18
C MET A 77 -0.82 -1.29 -9.09
N ASP A 78 -1.22 -1.50 -7.85
CA ASP A 78 -0.55 -0.96 -6.67
C ASP A 78 0.17 -2.08 -5.88
N ILE A 79 1.27 -1.71 -5.25
CA ILE A 79 2.04 -2.56 -4.33
C ILE A 79 2.35 -1.71 -3.12
N VAL A 80 1.60 -1.92 -2.04
CA VAL A 80 1.56 -1.01 -0.89
C VAL A 80 1.31 -1.80 0.40
N GLY A 81 1.68 -1.25 1.53
CA GLY A 81 1.37 -1.82 2.84
C GLY A 81 0.64 -0.79 3.71
N THR A 82 -0.06 -1.25 4.74
CA THR A 82 -0.58 -0.35 5.78
C THR A 82 0.55 0.35 6.53
N GLY A 83 1.76 -0.24 6.55
CA GLY A 83 2.84 0.11 7.47
C GLY A 83 2.43 -0.12 8.92
N GLY A 84 3.26 0.35 9.86
CA GLY A 84 2.91 0.29 11.27
C GLY A 84 3.08 -1.10 11.91
N ASP A 85 3.73 -2.04 11.25
CA ASP A 85 4.01 -3.40 11.75
C ASP A 85 5.09 -3.42 12.85
N GLY A 86 5.91 -2.36 12.95
CA GLY A 86 7.00 -2.23 13.91
C GLY A 86 8.19 -3.15 13.65
N LYS A 87 8.28 -3.74 12.46
CA LYS A 87 9.30 -4.76 12.12
C LYS A 87 10.58 -4.16 11.59
N GLY A 88 10.49 -3.00 10.92
CA GLY A 88 11.66 -2.24 10.48
C GLY A 88 12.50 -3.00 9.45
N THR A 89 11.85 -3.71 8.54
CA THR A 89 12.50 -4.43 7.43
C THR A 89 13.11 -3.47 6.40
N LEU A 90 13.91 -4.03 5.49
CA LEU A 90 14.31 -3.35 4.26
C LEU A 90 13.08 -2.96 3.43
N ASN A 91 13.24 -2.06 2.45
CA ASN A 91 12.11 -1.50 1.69
C ASN A 91 11.53 -2.48 0.63
N ILE A 92 11.09 -3.67 1.05
CA ILE A 92 10.67 -4.80 0.20
C ILE A 92 9.53 -4.38 -0.73
N SER A 93 8.46 -3.76 -0.25
CA SER A 93 7.35 -3.31 -1.12
C SER A 93 7.76 -2.25 -2.15
N THR A 94 8.83 -1.48 -1.89
CA THR A 94 9.35 -0.47 -2.83
C THR A 94 10.23 -1.12 -3.88
N ALA A 95 11.11 -2.04 -3.50
CA ALA A 95 11.88 -2.85 -4.43
C ALA A 95 10.98 -3.70 -5.34
N THR A 96 9.97 -4.34 -4.76
CA THR A 96 8.95 -5.11 -5.47
C THR A 96 8.28 -4.28 -6.57
N ALA A 97 7.90 -3.03 -6.27
CA ALA A 97 7.30 -2.14 -7.27
C ALA A 97 8.20 -1.91 -8.49
N PHE A 98 9.50 -1.71 -8.31
CA PHE A 98 10.42 -1.53 -9.44
C PHE A 98 10.71 -2.84 -10.19
N VAL A 99 10.79 -3.96 -9.48
CA VAL A 99 10.98 -5.28 -10.10
C VAL A 99 9.78 -5.64 -10.97
N VAL A 100 8.55 -5.41 -10.49
CA VAL A 100 7.31 -5.62 -11.25
C VAL A 100 7.21 -4.66 -12.43
N ALA A 101 7.62 -3.38 -12.26
CA ALA A 101 7.72 -2.42 -13.35
C ALA A 101 8.73 -2.86 -14.44
N GLY A 102 9.91 -3.33 -14.04
CA GLY A 102 10.94 -3.86 -14.95
C GLY A 102 10.52 -5.17 -15.64
N ALA A 103 9.53 -5.88 -15.10
CA ALA A 103 8.88 -7.03 -15.73
C ALA A 103 7.77 -6.61 -16.74
N GLY A 104 7.50 -5.32 -16.87
CA GLY A 104 6.57 -4.75 -17.86
C GLY A 104 5.14 -4.60 -17.37
N VAL A 105 4.88 -4.66 -16.07
CA VAL A 105 3.58 -4.32 -15.47
C VAL A 105 3.62 -2.89 -14.97
N VAL A 106 2.63 -2.06 -15.31
CA VAL A 106 2.64 -0.66 -14.83
C VAL A 106 2.30 -0.62 -13.34
N VAL A 107 3.12 0.06 -12.53
CA VAL A 107 2.92 0.18 -11.08
C VAL A 107 2.62 1.61 -10.67
N ALA A 108 1.39 1.86 -10.22
CA ALA A 108 0.97 3.12 -9.62
C ALA A 108 1.07 3.00 -8.10
N LYS A 109 2.28 3.15 -7.56
CA LYS A 109 2.57 2.95 -6.14
C LYS A 109 2.03 4.11 -5.30
N HIS A 110 1.07 3.84 -4.43
CA HIS A 110 0.69 4.79 -3.38
C HIS A 110 1.64 4.64 -2.17
N GLY A 111 1.99 5.74 -1.53
CA GLY A 111 2.86 5.66 -0.36
C GLY A 111 2.88 6.95 0.46
N ASN A 112 3.53 6.87 1.62
CA ASN A 112 3.67 8.00 2.52
C ASN A 112 5.10 8.03 3.10
N ARG A 113 5.42 9.13 3.81
CA ARG A 113 6.54 9.18 4.73
C ARG A 113 6.22 8.35 5.97
N ASN A 114 7.30 7.92 6.61
CA ASN A 114 7.28 6.87 7.61
C ASN A 114 6.30 7.10 8.77
N LEU A 115 5.69 6.01 9.25
CA LEU A 115 4.87 5.98 10.47
C LEU A 115 5.59 5.28 11.65
N SER A 116 6.46 4.30 11.38
CA SER A 116 7.05 3.45 12.43
C SER A 116 8.40 2.80 12.13
N SER A 117 8.87 2.75 10.87
CA SER A 117 10.18 2.18 10.53
C SER A 117 11.30 3.24 10.61
N LYS A 118 12.54 2.85 10.37
CA LYS A 118 13.68 3.78 10.25
C LYS A 118 13.85 4.39 8.86
N SER A 119 13.29 3.75 7.82
CA SER A 119 13.35 4.18 6.42
C SER A 119 12.05 3.85 5.70
N GLY A 120 11.25 4.87 5.35
CA GLY A 120 10.00 4.70 4.61
C GLY A 120 10.22 4.62 3.11
N ALA A 121 9.16 4.29 2.35
CA ALA A 121 9.23 4.25 0.88
C ALA A 121 9.73 5.58 0.29
N ALA A 122 9.20 6.71 0.77
CA ALA A 122 9.61 8.04 0.32
C ALA A 122 11.10 8.35 0.60
N ASP A 123 11.63 7.88 1.73
CA ASP A 123 13.02 8.11 2.12
C ASP A 123 13.97 7.31 1.20
N ALA A 124 13.65 6.04 0.97
CA ALA A 124 14.39 5.17 0.06
C ALA A 124 14.37 5.70 -1.39
N LEU A 125 13.22 6.16 -1.88
CA LEU A 125 13.09 6.76 -3.21
C LEU A 125 13.94 8.03 -3.36
N THR A 126 13.97 8.87 -2.31
CA THR A 126 14.79 10.10 -2.30
C THR A 126 16.28 9.77 -2.40
N GLN A 127 16.75 8.72 -1.70
CA GLN A 127 18.13 8.24 -1.79
C GLN A 127 18.49 7.67 -3.18
N LEU A 128 17.49 7.27 -3.96
CA LEU A 128 17.64 6.82 -5.34
C LEU A 128 17.51 7.97 -6.37
N GLY A 129 17.40 9.23 -5.91
CA GLY A 129 17.32 10.41 -6.76
C GLY A 129 15.92 10.72 -7.29
N ILE A 130 14.88 10.08 -6.76
CA ILE A 130 13.49 10.32 -7.18
C ILE A 130 12.90 11.45 -6.35
N ASN A 131 12.40 12.49 -7.01
CA ASN A 131 11.60 13.52 -6.34
C ASN A 131 10.18 13.00 -6.10
N VAL A 132 9.84 12.73 -4.84
CA VAL A 132 8.54 12.18 -4.44
C VAL A 132 7.45 13.24 -4.24
N MET A 133 7.82 14.52 -4.18
CA MET A 133 6.88 15.62 -3.92
C MET A 133 6.41 16.25 -5.24
N VAL A 134 5.88 15.42 -6.14
CA VAL A 134 5.42 15.83 -7.47
C VAL A 134 3.89 15.73 -7.58
N GLY A 135 3.29 16.55 -8.44
CA GLY A 135 1.85 16.55 -8.70
C GLY A 135 1.40 15.51 -9.74
N PRO A 136 0.07 15.36 -9.94
CA PRO A 136 -0.50 14.35 -10.82
C PRO A 136 0.11 14.30 -12.22
N ASP A 137 0.29 15.44 -12.89
CA ASP A 137 0.82 15.50 -14.26
C ASP A 137 2.20 14.85 -14.42
N VAL A 138 3.06 14.95 -13.39
CA VAL A 138 4.40 14.34 -13.41
C VAL A 138 4.30 12.84 -13.13
N VAL A 139 3.40 12.43 -12.23
CA VAL A 139 3.13 11.01 -11.96
C VAL A 139 2.59 10.33 -13.21
N GLU A 140 1.66 10.94 -13.93
CA GLU A 140 1.12 10.40 -15.18
C GLU A 140 2.23 10.22 -16.24
N LYS A 141 3.14 11.19 -16.37
CA LYS A 141 4.31 11.05 -17.25
C LYS A 141 5.21 9.89 -16.83
N ALA A 142 5.44 9.70 -15.53
CA ALA A 142 6.25 8.61 -15.00
C ALA A 142 5.60 7.24 -15.28
N LEU A 143 4.28 7.11 -15.07
CA LEU A 143 3.54 5.89 -15.38
C LEU A 143 3.65 5.51 -16.86
N ASN A 144 3.47 6.48 -17.75
CA ASN A 144 3.52 6.24 -19.20
C ASN A 144 4.95 6.03 -19.74
N GLY A 145 5.95 6.74 -19.20
CA GLY A 145 7.32 6.73 -19.73
C GLY A 145 8.26 5.72 -19.06
N ALA A 146 8.05 5.43 -17.78
CA ALA A 146 8.90 4.57 -16.96
C ALA A 146 8.21 3.27 -16.52
N GLY A 147 6.89 3.16 -16.70
CA GLY A 147 6.10 2.01 -16.23
C GLY A 147 5.85 2.03 -14.71
N ILE A 148 6.22 3.09 -14.02
CA ILE A 148 5.99 3.23 -12.58
C ILE A 148 5.89 4.72 -12.19
N GLY A 149 4.98 5.02 -11.27
CA GLY A 149 4.80 6.33 -10.68
C GLY A 149 4.57 6.21 -9.17
N PHE A 150 5.16 7.12 -8.39
CA PHE A 150 4.96 7.19 -6.95
C PHE A 150 4.01 8.33 -6.61
N MET A 151 2.92 8.00 -5.91
CA MET A 151 1.94 8.95 -5.43
C MET A 151 2.14 9.15 -3.93
N MET A 152 2.75 10.28 -3.56
CA MET A 152 3.01 10.63 -2.17
C MET A 152 1.73 11.16 -1.52
N ALA A 153 1.22 10.50 -0.47
CA ALA A 153 -0.12 10.73 0.07
C ALA A 153 -0.46 12.21 0.36
N PRO A 154 0.42 13.04 0.97
CA PRO A 154 0.15 14.47 1.14
C PRO A 154 -0.09 15.26 -0.16
N MET A 155 0.46 14.82 -1.30
CA MET A 155 0.25 15.46 -2.60
C MET A 155 -1.10 15.11 -3.21
N HIS A 156 -1.68 13.96 -2.82
CA HIS A 156 -2.89 13.41 -3.44
C HIS A 156 -4.11 13.42 -2.54
N HIS A 157 -3.97 13.50 -1.22
CA HIS A 157 -5.08 13.50 -0.27
C HIS A 157 -5.11 14.77 0.60
N PRO A 158 -5.27 15.97 0.00
CA PRO A 158 -5.22 17.24 0.74
C PRO A 158 -6.29 17.30 1.84
N ALA A 159 -7.47 16.70 1.61
CA ALA A 159 -8.56 16.65 2.58
C ALA A 159 -8.20 15.95 3.90
N THR A 160 -7.18 15.09 3.92
CA THR A 160 -6.73 14.46 5.18
C THR A 160 -6.17 15.47 6.17
N ALA A 161 -5.74 16.66 5.72
CA ALA A 161 -5.25 17.71 6.60
C ALA A 161 -6.28 18.10 7.68
N HIS A 162 -7.57 17.99 7.39
CA HIS A 162 -8.65 18.29 8.34
C HIS A 162 -8.74 17.31 9.53
N VAL A 163 -8.32 16.05 9.33
CA VAL A 163 -8.38 15.01 10.38
C VAL A 163 -7.04 14.80 11.08
N MET A 164 -5.93 15.27 10.50
CA MET A 164 -4.59 15.05 11.04
C MET A 164 -4.39 15.57 12.47
N PRO A 165 -4.87 16.76 12.87
CA PRO A 165 -4.70 17.24 14.25
C PRO A 165 -5.29 16.28 15.29
N ALA A 166 -6.54 15.84 15.10
CA ALA A 166 -7.20 14.90 15.99
C ALA A 166 -6.48 13.55 16.02
N ARG A 167 -5.99 13.07 14.87
CA ARG A 167 -5.22 11.82 14.81
C ARG A 167 -3.91 11.92 15.57
N ALA A 168 -3.21 13.05 15.48
CA ALA A 168 -1.98 13.30 16.22
C ALA A 168 -2.23 13.35 17.73
N GLU A 169 -3.31 14.01 18.16
CA GLU A 169 -3.72 14.07 19.57
C GLU A 169 -4.13 12.70 20.14
N LEU A 170 -4.84 11.89 19.35
CA LEU A 170 -5.23 10.53 19.75
C LEU A 170 -4.02 9.60 19.92
N GLY A 171 -3.00 9.73 19.08
CA GLY A 171 -1.76 8.95 19.18
C GLY A 171 -1.93 7.42 19.09
N THR A 172 -3.07 6.95 18.56
CA THR A 172 -3.40 5.51 18.47
C THR A 172 -3.99 5.16 17.10
N ARG A 173 -4.08 3.86 16.80
CA ARG A 173 -4.63 3.36 15.53
C ARG A 173 -6.13 3.61 15.44
N THR A 174 -6.56 4.04 14.26
CA THR A 174 -7.97 4.22 13.86
C THR A 174 -8.17 3.64 12.46
N ILE A 175 -9.39 3.65 11.94
CA ILE A 175 -9.70 3.34 10.53
C ILE A 175 -8.71 3.97 9.53
N PHE A 176 -8.20 5.18 9.77
CA PHE A 176 -7.24 5.84 8.89
C PHE A 176 -5.91 5.10 8.70
N ASN A 177 -5.57 4.15 9.57
CA ASN A 177 -4.37 3.32 9.44
C ASN A 177 -4.49 2.24 8.35
N ILE A 178 -5.71 1.97 7.87
CA ILE A 178 -5.92 1.03 6.75
C ILE A 178 -6.39 1.73 5.47
N LEU A 179 -6.79 3.01 5.54
CA LEU A 179 -7.31 3.73 4.37
C LEU A 179 -6.24 3.97 3.30
N GLY A 180 -4.97 4.12 3.67
CA GLY A 180 -3.90 4.42 2.71
C GLY A 180 -3.87 3.44 1.51
N PRO A 181 -3.74 2.13 1.75
CA PRO A 181 -3.84 1.13 0.70
C PRO A 181 -5.18 1.13 -0.05
N LEU A 182 -6.28 1.52 0.59
CA LEU A 182 -7.62 1.48 0.00
C LEU A 182 -7.92 2.71 -0.87
N THR A 183 -7.05 3.72 -0.94
CA THR A 183 -7.36 5.02 -1.56
C THR A 183 -6.39 5.42 -2.67
N ASN A 184 -5.79 4.45 -3.38
CA ASN A 184 -4.87 4.73 -4.49
C ASN A 184 -5.44 5.81 -5.46
N PRO A 185 -4.76 6.96 -5.63
CA PRO A 185 -5.26 8.08 -6.45
C PRO A 185 -5.38 7.76 -7.95
N ALA A 186 -4.74 6.69 -8.41
CA ALA A 186 -4.81 6.24 -9.79
C ALA A 186 -6.00 5.30 -10.08
N GLY A 187 -6.78 4.93 -9.05
CA GLY A 187 -7.97 4.10 -9.21
C GLY A 187 -7.66 2.71 -9.78
N VAL A 188 -6.47 2.16 -9.49
CA VAL A 188 -6.08 0.84 -9.98
C VAL A 188 -7.04 -0.24 -9.47
N LYS A 189 -7.26 -1.25 -10.31
CA LYS A 189 -8.15 -2.38 -10.00
C LYS A 189 -7.40 -3.64 -9.58
N ARG A 190 -6.07 -3.58 -9.58
CA ARG A 190 -5.18 -4.67 -9.20
C ARG A 190 -4.23 -4.23 -8.10
N GLN A 191 -4.03 -5.09 -7.10
CA GLN A 191 -3.26 -4.67 -5.93
C GLN A 191 -2.65 -5.85 -5.15
N LEU A 192 -1.36 -5.74 -4.79
CA LEU A 192 -0.77 -6.54 -3.72
C LEU A 192 -0.69 -5.63 -2.49
N THR A 193 -1.27 -6.05 -1.36
CA THR A 193 -1.31 -5.22 -0.17
C THR A 193 -1.02 -5.93 1.13
N GLY A 194 -0.03 -5.38 1.82
CA GLY A 194 0.29 -5.71 3.19
C GLY A 194 -0.66 -5.16 4.22
N ALA A 195 -1.00 -5.96 5.23
CA ALA A 195 -1.62 -5.47 6.46
C ALA A 195 -0.77 -5.79 7.71
N PHE A 196 -0.71 -4.87 8.66
CA PHE A 196 -0.01 -5.07 9.94
C PHE A 196 -0.66 -6.13 10.85
N SER A 197 -1.83 -6.65 10.47
CA SER A 197 -2.58 -7.64 11.24
C SER A 197 -3.32 -8.59 10.30
N ARG A 198 -3.23 -9.88 10.59
CA ARG A 198 -4.00 -10.95 9.93
C ARG A 198 -5.50 -10.66 9.91
N ASP A 199 -6.07 -10.11 10.98
CA ASP A 199 -7.52 -9.91 11.09
C ASP A 199 -8.06 -8.88 10.09
N LEU A 200 -7.17 -8.08 9.47
CA LEU A 200 -7.54 -7.03 8.53
C LEU A 200 -7.51 -7.47 7.07
N ILE A 201 -6.80 -8.54 6.72
CA ILE A 201 -6.58 -8.89 5.31
C ILE A 201 -7.91 -9.20 4.59
N ARG A 202 -8.79 -9.97 5.22
CA ARG A 202 -10.10 -10.32 4.64
C ARG A 202 -11.04 -9.10 4.54
N PRO A 203 -11.28 -8.32 5.61
CA PRO A 203 -12.08 -7.10 5.51
C PRO A 203 -11.57 -6.09 4.48
N MET A 204 -10.24 -5.95 4.34
CA MET A 204 -9.65 -5.09 3.31
C MET A 204 -9.90 -5.63 1.89
N ALA A 205 -9.82 -6.95 1.70
CA ALA A 205 -10.11 -7.59 0.41
C ALA A 205 -11.58 -7.41 0.00
N GLU A 206 -12.50 -7.61 0.94
CA GLU A 206 -13.95 -7.40 0.75
C GLU A 206 -14.25 -5.92 0.45
N THR A 207 -13.58 -5.01 1.15
CA THR A 207 -13.67 -3.56 0.89
C THR A 207 -13.21 -3.22 -0.52
N LEU A 208 -12.06 -3.75 -0.97
CA LEU A 208 -11.59 -3.55 -2.34
C LEU A 208 -12.56 -4.10 -3.38
N GLY A 209 -13.20 -5.24 -3.11
CA GLY A 209 -14.27 -5.78 -3.93
C GLY A 209 -15.47 -4.82 -4.06
N GLN A 210 -15.95 -4.26 -2.94
CA GLN A 210 -17.02 -3.25 -2.97
C GLN A 210 -16.62 -1.95 -3.69
N LEU A 211 -15.33 -1.62 -3.68
CA LEU A 211 -14.76 -0.45 -4.36
C LEU A 211 -14.43 -0.69 -5.84
N GLY A 212 -14.70 -1.88 -6.36
CA GLY A 212 -14.58 -2.22 -7.78
C GLY A 212 -13.20 -2.73 -8.23
N SER A 213 -12.39 -3.27 -7.33
CA SER A 213 -11.17 -3.99 -7.69
C SER A 213 -11.48 -5.33 -8.35
N ASP A 214 -10.69 -5.71 -9.36
CA ASP A 214 -10.86 -6.95 -10.12
C ASP A 214 -10.08 -8.11 -9.46
N LYS A 215 -8.83 -7.85 -9.05
CA LYS A 215 -7.94 -8.83 -8.40
C LYS A 215 -7.06 -8.18 -7.35
N ALA A 216 -7.02 -8.71 -6.13
CA ALA A 216 -6.11 -8.21 -5.12
C ALA A 216 -5.70 -9.31 -4.15
N TRP A 217 -4.44 -9.29 -3.70
CA TRP A 217 -3.97 -10.15 -2.62
C TRP A 217 -3.67 -9.30 -1.40
N LEU A 218 -4.32 -9.60 -0.28
CA LEU A 218 -4.13 -8.94 0.99
C LEU A 218 -3.33 -9.89 1.87
N VAL A 219 -2.14 -9.49 2.32
CA VAL A 219 -1.14 -10.40 2.88
C VAL A 219 -0.68 -9.98 4.27
N HIS A 220 -0.34 -10.98 5.09
CA HIS A 220 0.28 -10.81 6.40
C HIS A 220 1.25 -11.96 6.68
N GLY A 221 2.50 -11.67 6.98
CA GLY A 221 3.50 -12.67 7.34
C GLY A 221 3.34 -13.16 8.79
N PHE A 222 3.62 -14.44 9.07
CA PHE A 222 3.58 -14.96 10.44
C PHE A 222 4.60 -14.32 11.39
N ASP A 223 5.68 -13.74 10.84
CA ASP A 223 6.64 -12.92 11.56
C ASP A 223 6.08 -11.55 11.95
N GLY A 224 4.85 -11.24 11.52
CA GLY A 224 4.10 -10.01 11.79
C GLY A 224 4.35 -8.88 10.80
N THR A 225 5.06 -9.14 9.69
CA THR A 225 5.27 -8.16 8.62
C THR A 225 3.99 -7.91 7.82
N ASP A 226 3.86 -6.70 7.27
CA ASP A 226 2.83 -6.38 6.28
C ASP A 226 3.29 -6.73 4.84
N GLU A 227 3.88 -7.90 4.67
CA GLU A 227 4.47 -8.39 3.42
C GLU A 227 4.22 -9.91 3.31
N LEU A 228 4.44 -10.50 2.14
CA LEU A 228 4.71 -11.94 2.10
C LEU A 228 6.08 -12.15 2.73
N THR A 229 6.14 -12.86 3.85
CA THR A 229 7.39 -13.09 4.56
C THR A 229 8.23 -14.17 3.92
N ILE A 230 9.54 -13.93 3.84
CA ILE A 230 10.53 -14.93 3.42
C ILE A 230 10.88 -15.92 4.55
N THR A 231 10.36 -15.69 5.75
CA THR A 231 10.74 -16.44 6.96
C THR A 231 9.89 -17.70 7.19
N GLY A 232 8.84 -17.92 6.38
CA GLY A 232 7.85 -18.97 6.58
C GLY A 232 6.45 -18.59 6.06
N VAL A 233 5.39 -19.03 6.72
CA VAL A 233 4.01 -18.89 6.22
C VAL A 233 3.51 -17.45 6.18
N SER A 234 2.88 -17.06 5.09
CA SER A 234 2.07 -15.84 4.99
C SER A 234 0.59 -16.20 4.80
N TRP A 235 -0.30 -15.48 5.46
CA TRP A 235 -1.74 -15.56 5.19
C TRP A 235 -2.12 -14.60 4.09
N VAL A 236 -3.01 -15.04 3.21
CA VAL A 236 -3.47 -14.28 2.05
C VAL A 236 -4.99 -14.33 1.98
N ALA A 237 -5.64 -13.17 1.88
CA ALA A 237 -7.00 -13.05 1.39
C ALA A 237 -6.95 -12.60 -0.08
N ALA A 238 -7.27 -13.53 -0.98
CA ALA A 238 -7.22 -13.34 -2.41
C ALA A 238 -8.61 -12.95 -2.94
N LEU A 239 -8.76 -11.68 -3.35
CA LEU A 239 -9.89 -11.20 -4.13
C LEU A 239 -9.69 -11.59 -5.61
N GLY A 240 -10.68 -12.27 -6.18
CA GLY A 240 -10.76 -12.57 -7.61
C GLY A 240 -12.14 -13.11 -7.98
N ASN A 241 -12.57 -12.87 -9.22
CA ASN A 241 -13.89 -13.32 -9.72
C ASN A 241 -15.07 -12.89 -8.82
N GLY A 242 -14.97 -11.74 -8.15
CA GLY A 242 -16.00 -11.21 -7.25
C GLY A 242 -16.10 -11.90 -5.89
N ALA A 243 -15.17 -12.80 -5.53
CA ALA A 243 -15.13 -13.48 -4.25
C ALA A 243 -13.75 -13.33 -3.58
N VAL A 244 -13.71 -13.53 -2.26
CA VAL A 244 -12.48 -13.51 -1.45
C VAL A 244 -12.22 -14.91 -0.89
N GLU A 245 -11.12 -15.51 -1.32
CA GLU A 245 -10.64 -16.83 -0.86
C GLU A 245 -9.46 -16.65 0.09
N ASP A 246 -9.47 -17.32 1.24
CA ASP A 246 -8.32 -17.34 2.14
C ASP A 246 -7.39 -18.50 1.74
N THR A 247 -6.10 -18.21 1.68
CA THR A 247 -5.05 -19.21 1.44
C THR A 247 -3.82 -18.87 2.26
N GLU A 248 -2.86 -19.79 2.27
CA GLU A 248 -1.53 -19.59 2.80
C GLU A 248 -0.51 -19.68 1.66
N VAL A 249 0.61 -18.97 1.83
CA VAL A 249 1.77 -19.02 0.92
C VAL A 249 3.01 -19.21 1.77
N HIS A 250 3.82 -20.19 1.40
CA HIS A 250 5.16 -20.42 1.94
C HIS A 250 6.21 -20.08 0.87
N PRO A 251 7.42 -19.60 1.23
CA PRO A 251 8.50 -19.33 0.28
C PRO A 251 8.79 -20.49 -0.68
N GLU A 252 8.67 -21.72 -0.19
CA GLU A 252 8.87 -22.94 -0.99
C GLU A 252 7.84 -23.12 -2.11
N ASP A 253 6.62 -22.57 -1.97
CA ASP A 253 5.61 -22.57 -3.03
C ASP A 253 6.07 -21.74 -4.25
N ALA A 254 6.98 -20.79 -4.03
CA ALA A 254 7.64 -20.00 -5.06
C ALA A 254 9.01 -20.56 -5.46
N GLY A 255 9.43 -21.70 -4.91
CA GLY A 255 10.76 -22.28 -5.13
C GLY A 255 11.90 -21.50 -4.46
N LEU A 256 11.60 -20.71 -3.42
CA LEU A 256 12.57 -19.92 -2.68
C LEU A 256 12.87 -20.54 -1.31
N PRO A 257 14.11 -20.44 -0.80
CA PRO A 257 14.44 -20.92 0.53
C PRO A 257 13.86 -19.99 1.61
N VAL A 258 13.65 -20.56 2.80
CA VAL A 258 13.36 -19.78 4.01
C VAL A 258 14.63 -19.09 4.49
N HIS A 259 14.53 -17.81 4.87
CA HIS A 259 15.62 -17.05 5.48
C HIS A 259 15.26 -16.61 6.91
N PRO A 260 16.26 -16.44 7.80
CA PRO A 260 16.05 -15.80 9.10
C PRO A 260 15.53 -14.37 8.98
N PHE A 261 14.72 -13.94 9.96
CA PHE A 261 14.13 -12.59 9.95
C PHE A 261 15.20 -11.49 10.03
N GLU A 262 16.27 -11.72 10.80
CA GLU A 262 17.39 -10.79 10.97
C GLU A 262 18.09 -10.41 9.65
N ASP A 263 18.03 -11.27 8.64
CA ASP A 263 18.69 -11.04 7.34
C ASP A 263 17.91 -10.08 6.42
N ILE A 264 16.68 -9.71 6.81
CA ILE A 264 15.84 -8.74 6.10
C ILE A 264 15.55 -7.48 6.92
N VAL A 265 16.15 -7.35 8.11
CA VAL A 265 16.03 -6.14 8.94
C VAL A 265 16.74 -4.97 8.27
N GLY A 266 16.07 -3.82 8.26
CA GLY A 266 16.56 -2.57 7.70
C GLY A 266 17.28 -1.68 8.73
N GLY A 267 17.93 -0.66 8.20
CA GLY A 267 18.69 0.35 8.92
C GLY A 267 18.22 1.77 8.63
N THR A 268 19.15 2.72 8.60
CA THR A 268 18.89 4.10 8.17
C THR A 268 18.50 4.16 6.68
N PRO A 269 17.94 5.28 6.19
CA PRO A 269 17.68 5.45 4.76
C PRO A 269 18.91 5.20 3.88
N GLU A 270 20.11 5.60 4.31
CA GLU A 270 21.37 5.39 3.60
C GLU A 270 21.76 3.91 3.55
N GLU A 271 21.66 3.20 4.67
CA GLU A 271 21.92 1.76 4.77
C GLU A 271 20.96 0.96 3.88
N ASN A 272 19.67 1.27 3.95
CA ASN A 272 18.66 0.64 3.10
C ASN A 272 18.92 0.92 1.61
N ALA A 273 19.36 2.13 1.26
CA ALA A 273 19.68 2.46 -0.13
C ALA A 273 20.90 1.69 -0.65
N VAL A 274 21.88 1.36 0.19
CA VAL A 274 22.99 0.48 -0.18
C VAL A 274 22.48 -0.93 -0.50
N ALA A 275 21.67 -1.52 0.40
CA ALA A 275 21.07 -2.84 0.17
C ALA A 275 20.17 -2.87 -1.07
N PHE A 276 19.40 -1.80 -1.32
CA PHE A 276 18.57 -1.64 -2.50
C PHE A 276 19.41 -1.62 -3.78
N ARG A 277 20.50 -0.83 -3.83
CA ARG A 277 21.38 -0.80 -5.01
C ARG A 277 22.04 -2.18 -5.25
N ALA A 278 22.50 -2.84 -4.20
CA ALA A 278 23.07 -4.19 -4.31
C ALA A 278 22.06 -5.20 -4.89
N LEU A 279 20.80 -5.15 -4.44
CA LEU A 279 19.70 -5.92 -5.03
C LEU A 279 19.56 -5.68 -6.54
N LEU A 280 19.51 -4.41 -6.95
CA LEU A 280 19.34 -4.02 -8.36
C LEU A 280 20.54 -4.39 -9.24
N ASP A 281 21.73 -4.46 -8.65
CA ASP A 281 22.95 -4.93 -9.33
C ASP A 281 23.05 -6.47 -9.33
N GLY A 282 22.03 -7.16 -8.81
CA GLY A 282 21.88 -8.61 -8.89
C GLY A 282 22.48 -9.38 -7.70
N ALA A 283 22.90 -8.72 -6.63
CA ALA A 283 23.53 -9.41 -5.50
C ALA A 283 22.57 -10.42 -4.83
N PRO A 284 23.00 -11.69 -4.63
CA PRO A 284 22.20 -12.67 -3.89
C PRO A 284 22.11 -12.28 -2.41
N SER A 285 20.91 -12.38 -1.81
CA SER A 285 20.66 -12.09 -0.39
C SER A 285 19.26 -12.55 0.02
N ALA A 286 19.00 -12.68 1.32
CA ALA A 286 17.64 -12.89 1.85
C ALA A 286 16.68 -11.77 1.42
N TYR A 287 17.17 -10.52 1.36
CA TYR A 287 16.41 -9.38 0.85
C TYR A 287 15.99 -9.57 -0.60
N ARG A 288 16.88 -10.07 -1.46
CA ARG A 288 16.56 -10.41 -2.85
C ARG A 288 15.45 -11.45 -2.92
N ASP A 289 15.55 -12.53 -2.15
CA ASP A 289 14.54 -13.58 -2.17
C ASP A 289 13.19 -13.09 -1.62
N ALA A 290 13.19 -12.24 -0.59
CA ALA A 290 11.97 -11.59 -0.10
C ALA A 290 11.30 -10.70 -1.17
N VAL A 291 12.09 -9.96 -1.94
CA VAL A 291 11.59 -9.15 -3.07
C VAL A 291 11.10 -10.04 -4.21
N LEU A 292 11.78 -11.15 -4.52
CA LEU A 292 11.34 -12.10 -5.54
C LEU A 292 9.98 -12.73 -5.16
N LEU A 293 9.80 -13.12 -3.90
CA LEU A 293 8.53 -13.69 -3.39
C LEU A 293 7.36 -12.70 -3.57
N ASN A 294 7.52 -11.46 -3.10
CA ASN A 294 6.50 -10.44 -3.22
C ASN A 294 6.26 -10.04 -4.69
N SER A 295 7.32 -10.01 -5.51
CA SER A 295 7.20 -9.73 -6.96
C SER A 295 6.45 -10.84 -7.68
N ALA A 296 6.71 -12.10 -7.35
CA ALA A 296 6.01 -13.25 -7.93
C ALA A 296 4.51 -13.17 -7.66
N ALA A 297 4.11 -12.89 -6.41
CA ALA A 297 2.71 -12.70 -6.06
C ALA A 297 2.07 -11.52 -6.80
N ALA A 298 2.76 -10.37 -6.86
CA ALA A 298 2.27 -9.22 -7.62
C ALA A 298 2.09 -9.54 -9.12
N LEU A 299 3.02 -10.30 -9.71
CA LEU A 299 2.94 -10.74 -11.11
C LEU A 299 1.79 -11.72 -11.37
N VAL A 300 1.45 -12.57 -10.38
CA VAL A 300 0.24 -13.42 -10.43
C VAL A 300 -1.02 -12.55 -10.39
N VAL A 301 -1.11 -11.59 -9.46
CA VAL A 301 -2.24 -10.64 -9.39
C VAL A 301 -2.39 -9.83 -10.68
N ALA A 302 -1.27 -9.50 -11.33
CA ALA A 302 -1.22 -8.76 -12.60
C ALA A 302 -1.56 -9.61 -13.84
N ASP A 303 -1.83 -10.91 -13.70
CA ASP A 303 -1.97 -11.87 -14.81
C ASP A 303 -0.74 -11.94 -15.73
N LYS A 304 0.43 -11.61 -15.18
CA LYS A 304 1.74 -11.66 -15.88
C LYS A 304 2.45 -13.00 -15.69
N ALA A 305 2.13 -13.70 -14.61
CA ALA A 305 2.57 -15.06 -14.31
C ALA A 305 1.35 -15.90 -13.91
N SER A 306 1.37 -17.20 -14.23
CA SER A 306 0.31 -18.14 -13.84
C SER A 306 0.58 -18.82 -12.50
N THR A 307 1.84 -18.84 -12.06
CA THR A 307 2.29 -19.50 -10.82
C THR A 307 3.36 -18.68 -10.12
N LEU A 308 3.55 -18.90 -8.81
CA LEU A 308 4.62 -18.23 -8.05
C LEU A 308 6.03 -18.55 -8.59
N PRO A 309 6.40 -19.81 -8.93
CA PRO A 309 7.71 -20.09 -9.50
C PRO A 309 7.96 -19.38 -10.84
N GLU A 310 6.95 -19.32 -11.71
CA GLU A 310 7.04 -18.53 -12.96
C GLU A 310 7.23 -17.03 -12.66
N GLY A 311 6.49 -16.52 -11.67
CA GLY A 311 6.64 -15.14 -11.20
C GLY A 311 8.04 -14.83 -10.67
N VAL A 312 8.67 -15.78 -9.96
CA VAL A 312 10.05 -15.65 -9.49
C VAL A 312 11.03 -15.55 -10.65
N GLU A 313 10.89 -16.38 -11.69
CA GLU A 313 11.79 -16.32 -12.86
C GLU A 313 11.63 -15.00 -13.64
N ILE A 314 10.40 -14.50 -13.81
CA ILE A 314 10.16 -13.20 -14.44
C ILE A 314 10.75 -12.05 -13.60
N ALA A 315 10.57 -12.10 -12.27
CA ALA A 315 11.12 -11.10 -11.35
C ALA A 315 12.65 -11.14 -11.32
N ARG A 316 13.24 -12.35 -11.37
CA ARG A 316 14.69 -12.57 -11.46
C ARG A 316 15.28 -11.94 -12.72
N ASP A 317 14.68 -12.20 -13.88
CA ASP A 317 15.12 -11.58 -15.14
C ASP A 317 14.96 -10.05 -15.11
N SER A 318 13.91 -9.52 -14.47
CA SER A 318 13.74 -8.06 -14.31
C SER A 318 14.91 -7.41 -13.54
N ILE A 319 15.40 -8.07 -12.49
CA ILE A 319 16.58 -7.64 -11.73
C ILE A 319 17.85 -7.82 -12.57
N ASP A 320 18.11 -9.04 -13.02
CA ASP A 320 19.42 -9.43 -13.58
C ASP A 320 19.69 -8.81 -14.95
N SER A 321 18.64 -8.50 -15.72
CA SER A 321 18.78 -7.75 -16.98
C SER A 321 18.94 -6.24 -16.81
N GLY A 322 18.83 -5.73 -15.57
CA GLY A 322 18.91 -4.31 -15.25
C GLY A 322 17.65 -3.50 -15.59
N ARG A 323 16.54 -4.13 -16.01
CA ARG A 323 15.30 -3.43 -16.36
C ARG A 323 14.66 -2.75 -15.15
N ALA A 324 14.67 -3.39 -13.98
CA ALA A 324 14.20 -2.77 -12.74
C ALA A 324 14.99 -1.49 -12.40
N LYS A 325 16.32 -1.53 -12.57
CA LYS A 325 17.22 -0.38 -12.38
C LYS A 325 16.92 0.74 -13.38
N ALA A 326 16.71 0.40 -14.66
CA ALA A 326 16.36 1.38 -15.69
C ALA A 326 15.02 2.09 -15.42
N CYS A 327 14.04 1.43 -14.78
CA CYS A 327 12.80 2.08 -14.34
C CYS A 327 13.08 3.19 -13.31
N ILE A 328 13.96 2.94 -12.34
CA ILE A 328 14.35 3.94 -11.32
C ILE A 328 14.99 5.16 -11.98
N GLU A 329 15.96 4.94 -12.86
CA GLU A 329 16.67 6.02 -13.57
C GLU A 329 15.70 6.89 -14.39
N LYS A 330 14.74 6.26 -15.08
CA LYS A 330 13.70 6.99 -15.85
C LYS A 330 12.77 7.79 -14.95
N VAL A 331 12.28 7.22 -13.84
CA VAL A 331 11.43 7.97 -12.90
C VAL A 331 12.21 9.13 -12.26
N ALA A 332 13.46 8.90 -11.87
CA ALA A 332 14.32 9.94 -11.32
C ALA A 332 14.48 11.09 -12.32
N ALA A 333 14.78 10.79 -13.58
CA ALA A 333 14.89 11.80 -14.63
C ALA A 333 13.57 12.58 -14.85
N ILE A 334 12.43 11.88 -14.91
CA ILE A 334 11.11 12.53 -15.10
C ILE A 334 10.74 13.43 -13.93
N THR A 335 10.98 12.99 -12.70
CA THR A 335 10.56 13.70 -11.48
C THR A 335 11.45 14.88 -11.11
N THR A 336 12.66 14.95 -11.68
CA THR A 336 13.65 16.01 -11.45
C THR A 336 13.83 16.97 -12.63
N ALA A 337 13.18 16.72 -13.78
CA ALA A 337 13.25 17.59 -14.96
C ALA A 337 12.45 18.92 -14.82
N GLY A 338 12.19 19.37 -13.58
CA GLY A 338 11.44 20.59 -13.25
C GLY A 338 12.35 21.79 -13.01
#